data_AF-A0A5M9M4A1-F1
#
_entry.id   AF-A0A5M9M4A1-F1
#
_cell.length_a   1.000
_cell.length_b   1.000
_cell.length_c   1.000
_cell.angle_alpha   90.00
_cell.angle_beta   90.00
_cell.angle_gamma   90.00
#
_symmetry.space_group_name_H-M   'P 1'
#
loop_
_entity.id
_entity.type
_entity.pdbx_description
1 polymer ?
#
loop_
_entity_poly.entity_id
_entity_poly.type
_entity_poly.pdbx_seq_one_letter_code
_entity_poly.pdbx_strand_id
1 'polypeptide(L)'
;MDEVTERFPIYKLHKTAGKTYRDNLKSITRGEPIEDMSQFNGLCPDELLQSAINAQQIFAKDLMPLKRRLLSPHHLQVCIDTFNRYFDAQYEEGHNFCTEQTQQDVLKTRGVTVGFLITLVLCMPSSQAELYSPEDPCLIQLSLFVAFFNDLIGLYKDIESIEQQNDGSAYLNLVRISTREHRLSEEDAIRRYSHILNYFTYHFEFCIGAYPPLRQNFYHECLK
;
A
#
# COMPACT_ATOMS: atom_id res chain seq x y z
N MET A 1 7.03 7.58 -2.14
CA MET A 1 5.68 8.02 -1.73
C MET A 1 5.50 7.75 -0.25
N ASP A 2 5.83 6.53 0.19
CA ASP A 2 5.84 6.08 1.59
C ASP A 2 6.54 7.08 2.52
N GLU A 3 7.78 7.49 2.21
CA GLU A 3 8.49 8.50 3.00
C GLU A 3 7.67 9.79 3.22
N VAL A 4 6.92 10.23 2.20
CA VAL A 4 6.11 11.45 2.25
C VAL A 4 4.87 11.24 3.13
N THR A 5 4.17 10.14 2.92
CA THR A 5 2.95 9.81 3.69
C THR A 5 3.25 9.49 5.14
N GLU A 6 4.38 8.84 5.43
CA GLU A 6 4.86 8.44 6.76
C GLU A 6 5.38 9.61 7.59
N ARG A 7 6.09 10.56 6.96
CA ARG A 7 6.75 11.65 7.70
C ARG A 7 5.88 12.89 7.86
N PHE A 8 4.93 13.18 6.97
CA PHE A 8 4.03 14.34 7.15
C PHE A 8 3.28 14.35 8.49
N PRO A 9 2.75 13.21 9.00
CA PRO A 9 2.14 13.15 10.33
C PRO A 9 3.10 13.51 11.47
N ILE A 10 4.36 13.09 11.40
CA ILE A 10 5.39 13.38 12.41
C ILE A 10 5.56 14.90 12.58
N TYR A 11 5.53 15.65 11.48
CA TYR A 11 5.62 17.11 11.48
C TYR A 11 4.27 17.84 11.66
N LYS A 12 3.17 17.12 11.95
CA LYS A 12 1.80 17.66 12.04
C LYS A 12 1.29 18.34 10.75
N LEU A 13 1.85 17.96 9.61
CA LEU A 13 1.52 18.51 8.28
C LEU A 13 0.50 17.67 7.51
N HIS A 14 0.09 16.53 8.06
CA HIS A 14 -0.78 15.58 7.39
C HIS A 14 -2.12 16.19 6.93
N LYS A 15 -2.77 17.01 7.76
CA LYS A 15 -4.04 17.68 7.43
C LYS A 15 -3.89 18.89 6.50
N THR A 16 -2.67 19.35 6.24
CA THR A 16 -2.35 20.49 5.38
C THR A 16 -1.60 20.02 4.13
N ALA A 17 -0.27 20.04 4.15
CA ALA A 17 0.57 19.62 3.04
C ALA A 17 0.31 18.17 2.62
N GLY A 18 0.04 17.27 3.57
CA GLY A 18 -0.33 15.88 3.27
C GLY A 18 -1.63 15.75 2.49
N LYS A 19 -2.64 16.57 2.82
CA LYS A 19 -3.91 16.61 2.10
C LYS A 19 -3.72 17.14 0.67
N THR A 20 -3.03 18.28 0.53
CA THR A 20 -2.72 18.84 -0.80
C THR A 20 -1.91 17.87 -1.65
N TYR A 21 -0.93 17.18 -1.05
CA TYR A 21 -0.15 16.16 -1.73
C TYR A 21 -1.02 15.01 -2.25
N ARG A 22 -1.91 14.46 -1.42
CA ARG A 22 -2.89 13.43 -1.83
C ARG A 22 -3.78 13.92 -2.97
N ASP A 23 -4.34 15.11 -2.84
CA ASP A 23 -5.26 15.68 -3.83
C ASP A 23 -4.58 15.94 -5.17
N ASN A 24 -3.32 16.38 -5.15
CA ASN A 24 -2.51 16.48 -6.35
C ASN A 24 -2.26 15.12 -7.01
N LEU A 25 -1.92 14.08 -6.24
CA LEU A 25 -1.73 12.73 -6.81
C LEU A 25 -3.00 12.24 -7.52
N LYS A 26 -4.18 12.43 -6.90
CA LYS A 26 -5.48 12.08 -7.50
C LYS A 26 -5.80 12.93 -8.74
N SER A 27 -5.45 14.20 -8.72
CA SER A 27 -5.65 15.09 -9.88
C SER A 27 -4.75 14.67 -11.05
N ILE A 28 -3.49 14.29 -10.76
CA ILE A 28 -2.55 13.80 -11.78
C ILE A 28 -3.04 12.53 -12.48
N THR A 29 -3.63 11.58 -11.74
CA THR A 29 -4.17 10.35 -12.34
C THR A 29 -5.27 10.66 -13.36
N ARG A 30 -6.05 11.72 -13.11
CA ARG A 30 -7.14 12.19 -14.00
C ARG A 30 -6.70 13.17 -15.09
N GLY A 31 -5.48 13.71 -14.98
CA GLY A 31 -4.99 14.74 -15.90
C GLY A 31 -5.57 16.13 -15.60
N GLU A 32 -5.92 16.35 -14.34
CA GLU A 32 -6.45 17.61 -13.82
C GLU A 32 -5.31 18.51 -13.30
N PRO A 33 -5.55 19.83 -13.17
CA PRO A 33 -4.58 20.75 -12.56
C PRO A 33 -4.21 20.35 -11.13
N ILE A 34 -2.97 20.65 -10.73
CA ILE A 34 -2.49 20.45 -9.37
C ILE A 34 -2.16 21.78 -8.69
N GLU A 35 -2.23 21.80 -7.37
CA GLU A 35 -1.75 22.92 -6.56
C GLU A 35 -0.23 22.90 -6.45
N ASP A 36 0.39 24.08 -6.34
CA ASP A 36 1.83 24.17 -6.12
C ASP A 36 2.18 23.81 -4.67
N MET A 37 2.94 22.74 -4.47
CA MET A 37 3.42 22.33 -3.15
C MET A 37 4.43 23.32 -2.56
N SER A 38 5.09 24.16 -3.37
CA SER A 38 6.07 25.14 -2.89
C SER A 38 5.47 26.18 -1.93
N GLN A 39 4.14 26.31 -1.90
CA GLN A 39 3.43 27.12 -0.90
C GLN A 39 3.69 26.71 0.56
N PHE A 40 4.21 25.50 0.79
CA PHE A 40 4.58 24.98 2.12
C PHE A 40 6.07 25.19 2.48
N ASN A 41 6.84 25.94 1.67
CA ASN A 41 8.21 26.32 2.00
C ASN A 41 8.29 27.00 3.37
N GLY A 42 9.24 26.59 4.20
CA GLY A 42 9.41 27.08 5.58
C GLY A 42 8.40 26.53 6.59
N LEU A 43 7.38 25.77 6.16
CA LEU A 43 6.45 25.02 7.02
C LEU A 43 6.74 23.52 7.02
N CYS A 44 7.27 23.01 5.90
CA CYS A 44 7.68 21.63 5.71
C CYS A 44 9.21 21.52 5.66
N PRO A 45 9.82 20.44 6.20
CA PRO A 45 11.23 20.16 5.94
C PRO A 45 11.51 20.10 4.42
N ASP A 46 12.53 20.82 3.96
CA ASP A 46 12.81 21.00 2.53
C ASP A 46 12.98 19.66 1.80
N GLU A 47 13.67 18.69 2.42
CA GLU A 47 13.85 17.34 1.86
C GLU A 47 12.52 16.61 1.65
N LEU A 48 11.63 16.69 2.64
CA LEU A 48 10.31 16.04 2.59
C LEU A 48 9.42 16.68 1.52
N LEU A 49 9.45 18.00 1.44
CA LEU A 49 8.73 18.76 0.41
C LEU A 49 9.26 18.44 -0.99
N GLN A 50 10.58 18.35 -1.15
CA GLN A 50 11.20 17.96 -2.41
C GLN A 50 10.85 16.52 -2.81
N SER A 51 10.83 15.58 -1.85
CA SER A 51 10.37 14.21 -2.09
C SER A 51 8.91 14.17 -2.55
N ALA A 52 8.03 14.99 -1.97
CA ALA A 52 6.64 15.12 -2.38
C ALA A 52 6.51 15.64 -3.83
N ILE A 53 7.26 16.70 -4.16
CA ILE A 53 7.29 17.27 -5.52
C ILE A 53 7.83 16.24 -6.52
N ASN A 54 8.93 15.55 -6.19
CA ASN A 54 9.52 14.53 -7.05
C ASN A 54 8.54 13.39 -7.34
N ALA A 55 7.83 12.91 -6.31
CA ALA A 55 6.81 11.87 -6.49
C ALA A 55 5.67 12.33 -7.43
N GLN A 56 5.18 13.57 -7.27
CA GLN A 56 4.19 14.16 -8.18
C GLN A 56 4.73 14.24 -9.62
N GLN A 57 6.00 14.64 -9.80
CA GLN A 57 6.62 14.73 -11.12
C GLN A 57 6.75 13.37 -11.80
N ILE A 58 7.18 12.32 -11.07
CA ILE A 58 7.25 10.95 -11.61
C ILE A 58 5.86 10.50 -12.08
N PHE A 59 4.82 10.77 -11.29
CA PHE A 59 3.45 10.44 -11.69
C PHE A 59 3.00 11.22 -12.93
N ALA A 60 3.24 12.54 -12.95
CA ALA A 60 2.72 13.44 -13.97
C ALA A 60 3.47 13.36 -15.30
N LYS A 61 4.79 13.17 -15.27
CA LYS A 61 5.67 13.21 -16.44
C LYS A 61 5.97 11.83 -16.99
N ASP A 62 6.02 10.81 -16.13
CA ASP A 62 6.48 9.48 -16.54
C ASP A 62 5.33 8.47 -16.51
N LEU A 63 4.81 8.16 -15.32
CA LEU A 63 3.91 7.03 -15.12
C LEU A 63 2.57 7.22 -15.85
N MET A 64 1.82 8.29 -15.55
CA MET A 64 0.48 8.46 -16.11
C MET A 64 0.48 8.69 -17.63
N PRO A 65 1.39 9.49 -18.22
CA PRO A 65 1.51 9.58 -19.67
C PRO A 65 1.82 8.24 -20.34
N LEU A 66 2.72 7.44 -19.76
CA LEU A 66 3.02 6.11 -20.27
C LEU A 66 1.79 5.20 -20.24
N LYS A 67 1.04 5.20 -19.14
CA LYS A 67 -0.19 4.39 -19.01
C LYS A 67 -1.26 4.80 -20.00
N ARG A 68 -1.50 6.11 -20.19
CA ARG A 68 -2.45 6.62 -21.19
C ARG A 68 -2.10 6.19 -22.62
N ARG A 69 -0.81 6.03 -22.92
CA ARG A 69 -0.34 5.59 -24.24
C ARG A 69 -0.45 4.07 -24.45
N LEU A 70 -0.21 3.29 -23.40
CA LEU A 70 -0.07 1.83 -23.52
C LEU A 70 -1.34 1.04 -23.19
N LEU A 71 -2.22 1.58 -22.34
CA LEU A 71 -3.38 0.85 -21.83
C LEU A 71 -4.65 1.17 -22.62
N SER A 72 -5.59 0.22 -22.63
CA SER A 72 -6.95 0.50 -23.11
C SER A 72 -7.63 1.52 -22.18
N PRO A 73 -8.64 2.27 -22.66
CA PRO A 73 -9.36 3.24 -21.82
C PRO A 73 -9.94 2.62 -20.55
N HIS A 74 -10.48 1.41 -20.64
CA HIS A 74 -11.02 0.70 -19.48
C HIS A 74 -9.91 0.33 -18.48
N HIS A 75 -8.81 -0.26 -18.94
CA HIS A 75 -7.70 -0.62 -18.05
C HIS A 75 -7.06 0.63 -17.40
N LEU A 76 -6.95 1.74 -18.15
CA LEU A 76 -6.52 3.01 -17.59
C LEU A 76 -7.44 3.48 -16.46
N GLN A 77 -8.76 3.39 -16.64
CA GLN A 77 -9.73 3.75 -15.61
C GLN A 77 -9.55 2.89 -14.35
N VAL A 78 -9.38 1.58 -14.51
CA VAL A 78 -9.12 0.67 -13.40
C VAL A 78 -7.84 1.04 -12.65
N CYS A 79 -6.76 1.38 -13.36
CA CYS A 79 -5.54 1.89 -12.74
C CYS A 79 -5.81 3.16 -11.92
N ILE A 80 -6.54 4.13 -12.48
CA ILE A 80 -6.89 5.39 -11.81
C ILE A 80 -7.66 5.12 -10.52
N ASP A 81 -8.65 4.23 -10.56
CA ASP A 81 -9.49 3.89 -9.41
C ASP A 81 -8.68 3.19 -8.31
N THR A 82 -7.82 2.24 -8.69
CA THR A 82 -6.91 1.55 -7.75
C THR A 82 -5.90 2.52 -7.10
N PHE A 83 -5.29 3.41 -7.88
CA PHE A 83 -4.38 4.44 -7.33
C PHE A 83 -5.10 5.37 -6.37
N ASN A 84 -6.28 5.88 -6.75
CA ASN A 84 -7.04 6.79 -5.91
C ASN A 84 -7.43 6.15 -4.57
N ARG A 85 -7.86 4.89 -4.59
CA ARG A 85 -8.17 4.14 -3.37
C ARG A 85 -6.93 3.94 -2.49
N TYR A 86 -5.79 3.65 -3.10
CA TYR A 86 -4.53 3.57 -2.36
C TYR A 86 -4.15 4.89 -1.70
N PHE A 87 -4.26 6.02 -2.41
CA PHE A 87 -3.96 7.34 -1.85
C PHE A 87 -4.92 7.72 -0.72
N ASP A 88 -6.21 7.39 -0.85
CA ASP A 88 -7.20 7.63 0.20
C ASP A 88 -6.90 6.77 1.44
N ALA A 89 -6.60 5.48 1.28
CA ALA A 89 -6.26 4.59 2.38
C ALA A 89 -4.94 4.97 3.08
N GLN A 90 -3.90 5.35 2.33
CA GLN A 90 -2.65 5.88 2.88
C GLN A 90 -2.88 7.18 3.67
N TYR A 91 -3.75 8.04 3.16
CA TYR A 91 -4.12 9.26 3.87
C TYR A 91 -4.89 8.95 5.17
N GLU A 92 -5.83 8.00 5.15
CA GLU A 92 -6.53 7.54 6.36
C GLU A 92 -5.58 6.94 7.39
N GLU A 93 -4.61 6.12 6.97
CA GLU A 93 -3.58 5.59 7.86
C GLU A 93 -2.74 6.71 8.50
N GLY A 94 -2.39 7.74 7.74
CA GLY A 94 -1.61 8.88 8.22
C GLY A 94 -2.29 9.70 9.32
N HIS A 95 -3.61 9.61 9.48
CA HIS A 95 -4.30 10.19 10.66
C HIS A 95 -4.02 9.44 11.95
N ASN A 96 -3.68 8.16 11.84
CA ASN A 96 -3.49 7.24 12.93
C ASN A 96 -2.01 6.88 13.15
N PHE A 97 -1.10 7.32 12.27
CA PHE A 97 0.33 7.19 12.49
C PHE A 97 0.73 7.79 13.84
N CYS A 98 1.67 7.13 14.50
CA CYS A 98 2.11 7.44 15.87
C CYS A 98 1.03 7.25 16.96
N THR A 99 -0.09 6.57 16.68
CA THR A 99 -1.08 6.16 17.69
C THR A 99 -1.21 4.65 17.80
N GLU A 100 -1.59 4.16 18.97
CA GLU A 100 -1.85 2.74 19.18
C GLU A 100 -3.20 2.34 18.56
N GLN A 101 -3.16 1.66 17.41
CA GLN A 101 -4.35 1.19 16.69
C GLN A 101 -4.61 -0.29 16.93
N THR A 102 -5.88 -0.70 16.86
CA THR A 102 -6.20 -2.12 16.98
C THR A 102 -5.86 -2.90 15.73
N GLN A 103 -5.70 -4.22 15.83
CA GLN A 103 -5.51 -5.07 14.64
C GLN A 103 -6.67 -4.88 13.64
N GLN A 104 -7.90 -4.79 14.15
CA GLN A 104 -9.09 -4.59 13.32
C GLN A 104 -9.07 -3.25 12.58
N ASP A 105 -8.58 -2.18 13.21
CA ASP A 105 -8.51 -0.86 12.60
C ASP A 105 -7.47 -0.83 11.48
N VAL A 106 -6.29 -1.40 11.71
CA VAL A 106 -5.24 -1.47 10.69
C VAL A 106 -5.66 -2.32 9.49
N LEU A 107 -6.34 -3.45 9.71
CA LEU A 107 -6.79 -4.31 8.62
C LEU A 107 -7.77 -3.66 7.65
N LYS A 108 -8.46 -2.57 8.03
CA LYS A 108 -9.38 -1.82 7.15
C LYS A 108 -8.66 -1.21 5.96
N THR A 109 -7.43 -0.75 6.16
CA THR A 109 -6.63 -0.04 5.15
C THR A 109 -5.45 -0.88 4.65
N ARG A 110 -4.89 -1.77 5.49
CA ARG A 110 -3.65 -2.51 5.19
C ARG A 110 -3.72 -3.35 3.91
N GLY A 111 -4.88 -3.95 3.65
CA GLY A 111 -5.13 -4.71 2.41
C GLY A 111 -5.07 -3.85 1.13
N VAL A 112 -5.12 -2.52 1.26
CA VAL A 112 -4.93 -1.58 0.16
C VAL A 112 -3.52 -0.98 0.21
N THR A 113 -3.08 -0.52 1.39
CA THR A 113 -1.87 0.29 1.58
C THR A 113 -0.57 -0.49 1.45
N VAL A 114 -0.59 -1.83 1.47
CA VAL A 114 0.56 -2.67 1.11
C VAL A 114 0.95 -2.54 -0.38
N GLY A 115 0.10 -1.93 -1.22
CA GLY A 115 0.42 -1.62 -2.62
C GLY A 115 0.35 -2.80 -3.59
N PHE A 116 0.05 -4.02 -3.12
CA PHE A 116 -0.06 -5.21 -3.99
C PHE A 116 -1.10 -5.03 -5.10
N LEU A 117 -2.26 -4.43 -4.79
CA LEU A 117 -3.31 -4.18 -5.78
C LEU A 117 -2.87 -3.24 -6.90
N ILE A 118 -2.02 -2.24 -6.59
CA ILE A 118 -1.39 -1.38 -7.60
C ILE A 118 -0.47 -2.24 -8.48
N THR A 119 0.43 -3.01 -7.88
CA THR A 119 1.34 -3.87 -8.65
C THR A 119 0.57 -4.83 -9.56
N LEU A 120 -0.51 -5.42 -9.07
CA LEU A 120 -1.35 -6.34 -9.83
C LEU A 120 -1.96 -5.67 -11.06
N VAL A 121 -2.60 -4.51 -10.90
CA VAL A 121 -3.19 -3.79 -12.04
C VAL A 121 -2.12 -3.27 -13.01
N LEU A 122 -0.94 -2.90 -12.51
CA LEU A 122 0.14 -2.41 -13.38
C LEU A 122 0.77 -3.50 -14.25
N CYS A 123 0.76 -4.75 -13.78
CA CYS A 123 1.41 -5.89 -14.42
C CYS A 123 0.45 -6.78 -15.22
N MET A 124 -0.85 -6.67 -15.01
CA MET A 124 -1.81 -7.52 -15.72
C MET A 124 -1.99 -7.12 -17.20
N PRO A 125 -2.28 -8.10 -18.08
CA PRO A 125 -2.72 -7.81 -19.44
C PRO A 125 -4.04 -7.02 -19.47
N SER A 126 -4.21 -6.13 -20.45
CA SER A 126 -5.44 -5.33 -20.58
C SER A 126 -6.73 -6.15 -20.72
N SER A 127 -6.66 -7.38 -21.24
CA SER A 127 -7.81 -8.28 -21.30
C SER A 127 -8.26 -8.81 -19.93
N GLN A 128 -7.37 -8.80 -18.93
CA GLN A 128 -7.72 -9.22 -17.57
C GLN A 128 -8.25 -8.06 -16.72
N ALA A 129 -7.95 -6.81 -17.11
CA ALA A 129 -8.44 -5.63 -16.41
C ALA A 129 -9.98 -5.54 -16.39
N GLU A 130 -10.67 -6.12 -17.39
CA GLU A 130 -12.14 -6.19 -17.44
C GLU A 130 -12.75 -7.05 -16.33
N LEU A 131 -11.98 -7.96 -15.75
CA LEU A 131 -12.40 -8.85 -14.66
C LEU A 131 -11.94 -8.34 -13.29
N TYR A 132 -11.10 -7.30 -13.26
CA TYR A 132 -10.56 -6.77 -12.03
C TYR A 132 -11.59 -5.86 -11.35
N SER A 133 -11.78 -6.09 -10.06
CA SER A 133 -12.43 -5.14 -9.17
C SER A 133 -11.53 -4.93 -7.96
N PRO A 134 -11.12 -3.69 -7.62
CA PRO A 134 -10.33 -3.45 -6.43
C PRO A 134 -11.09 -3.80 -5.14
N GLU A 135 -12.42 -3.90 -5.21
CA GLU A 135 -13.31 -4.27 -4.10
C GLU A 135 -13.55 -5.78 -3.99
N ASP A 136 -13.00 -6.60 -4.89
CA ASP A 136 -13.11 -8.05 -4.82
C ASP A 136 -12.54 -8.55 -3.48
N PRO A 137 -13.37 -9.20 -2.63
CA PRO A 137 -12.92 -9.73 -1.34
C PRO A 137 -11.75 -10.71 -1.46
N CYS A 138 -11.69 -11.50 -2.54
CA CYS A 138 -10.61 -12.45 -2.78
C CYS A 138 -9.29 -11.71 -3.07
N LEU A 139 -9.32 -10.63 -3.84
CA LEU A 139 -8.13 -9.81 -4.11
C LEU A 139 -7.66 -9.08 -2.86
N ILE A 140 -8.59 -8.60 -2.02
CA ILE A 140 -8.26 -7.99 -0.73
C ILE A 140 -7.61 -9.02 0.20
N GLN A 141 -8.13 -10.25 0.27
CA GLN A 141 -7.52 -11.32 1.06
C GLN A 141 -6.11 -11.68 0.56
N LEU A 142 -5.91 -11.75 -0.75
CA LEU A 142 -4.58 -11.98 -1.34
C LEU A 142 -3.61 -10.83 -1.02
N SER A 143 -4.10 -9.59 -1.06
CA SER A 143 -3.32 -8.42 -0.67
C SER A 143 -2.95 -8.44 0.83
N LEU A 144 -3.89 -8.84 1.69
CA LEU A 144 -3.63 -9.03 3.13
C LEU A 144 -2.59 -10.12 3.39
N PHE A 145 -2.58 -11.19 2.61
CA PHE A 145 -1.54 -12.20 2.67
C PHE A 145 -0.15 -11.61 2.39
N VAL A 146 -0.03 -10.75 1.37
CA VAL A 146 1.21 -10.01 1.10
C VAL A 146 1.56 -9.05 2.25
N ALA A 147 0.56 -8.40 2.85
CA ALA A 147 0.77 -7.54 4.01
C ALA A 147 1.29 -8.31 5.23
N PHE A 148 0.77 -9.51 5.51
CA PHE A 148 1.28 -10.35 6.59
C PHE A 148 2.75 -10.76 6.37
N PHE A 149 3.13 -11.06 5.12
CA PHE A 149 4.53 -11.31 4.77
C PHE A 149 5.40 -10.07 4.96
N ASN A 150 4.91 -8.91 4.49
CA ASN A 150 5.61 -7.63 4.63
C ASN A 150 5.86 -7.29 6.10
N ASP A 151 4.85 -7.40 6.95
CA ASP A 151 4.94 -7.07 8.38
C ASP A 151 5.81 -8.07 9.15
N LEU A 152 5.80 -9.35 8.76
CA LEU A 152 6.63 -10.37 9.38
C LEU A 152 8.12 -10.16 9.05
N ILE A 153 8.44 -9.92 7.77
CA ILE A 153 9.83 -9.69 7.33
C ILE A 153 10.33 -8.32 7.80
N GLY A 154 9.45 -7.31 7.81
CA GLY A 154 9.75 -5.93 8.20
C GLY A 154 9.83 -5.70 9.71
N LEU A 155 9.43 -6.66 10.56
CA LEU A 155 9.27 -6.46 12.00
C LEU A 155 10.45 -5.76 12.67
N TYR A 156 11.67 -6.25 12.48
CA TYR A 156 12.85 -5.69 13.14
C TYR A 156 13.21 -4.30 12.63
N LYS A 157 13.01 -4.03 11.33
CA LYS A 157 13.16 -2.69 10.76
C LYS A 157 12.15 -1.72 11.38
N ASP A 158 10.90 -2.15 11.55
CA ASP A 158 9.84 -1.32 12.11
C ASP A 158 10.08 -1.04 13.60
N ILE A 159 10.57 -2.02 14.36
CA ILE A 159 10.97 -1.81 15.77
C ILE A 159 12.06 -0.74 15.87
N GLU A 160 13.12 -0.84 15.06
CA GLU A 160 14.21 0.15 15.05
C GLU A 160 13.70 1.55 14.65
N SER A 161 12.79 1.62 13.68
CA SER A 161 12.24 2.89 13.19
C SER A 161 11.38 3.62 14.24
N ILE A 162 10.72 2.87 15.14
CA ILE A 162 10.01 3.44 16.30
C ILE A 162 10.99 4.05 17.29
N GLU A 163 12.09 3.37 17.60
CA GLU A 163 13.12 3.89 18.51
C GLU A 163 13.73 5.20 17.97
N GLN A 164 13.87 5.31 16.65
CA GLN A 164 14.42 6.47 15.95
C GLN A 164 13.39 7.57 15.64
N GLN A 165 12.09 7.32 15.86
CA GLN A 165 10.97 8.23 15.54
C GLN A 165 10.98 8.76 14.10
N ASN A 166 11.40 7.93 13.15
CA ASN A 166 11.56 8.34 11.74
C ASN A 166 10.50 7.76 10.80
N ASP A 167 9.73 6.76 11.25
CA ASP A 167 8.67 6.11 10.49
C ASP A 167 7.36 6.04 11.29
N GLY A 168 6.34 6.76 10.84
CA GLY A 168 5.02 6.78 11.48
C GLY A 168 4.21 5.49 11.25
N SER A 169 4.50 4.74 10.17
CA SER A 169 3.79 3.52 9.80
C SER A 169 4.25 2.30 10.57
N ALA A 170 5.44 2.33 11.18
CA ALA A 170 5.97 1.22 11.98
C ALA A 170 5.03 0.83 13.15
N TYR A 171 4.20 1.75 13.62
CA TYR A 171 3.16 1.48 14.61
C TYR A 171 2.01 0.60 14.09
N LEU A 172 1.88 0.45 12.78
CA LEU A 172 0.85 -0.34 12.10
C LEU A 172 1.28 -1.79 11.84
N ASN A 173 2.52 -2.17 12.17
CA ASN A 173 2.99 -3.54 12.00
C ASN A 173 2.10 -4.53 12.76
N LEU A 174 1.45 -5.44 12.04
CA LEU A 174 0.44 -6.37 12.57
C LEU A 174 1.01 -7.39 13.57
N VAL A 175 2.28 -7.79 13.42
CA VAL A 175 2.96 -8.69 14.37
C VAL A 175 3.17 -7.97 15.69
N ARG A 176 3.64 -6.72 15.65
CA ARG A 176 3.82 -5.87 16.84
C ARG A 176 2.49 -5.55 17.51
N ILE A 177 1.45 -5.25 16.75
CA ILE A 177 0.10 -5.02 17.33
C ILE A 177 -0.35 -6.26 18.10
N SER A 178 -0.08 -7.46 17.57
CA SER A 178 -0.44 -8.72 18.22
C SER A 178 0.33 -8.98 19.52
N THR A 179 1.57 -8.55 19.68
CA THR A 179 2.29 -8.70 20.97
C THR A 179 1.58 -7.89 22.06
N ARG A 180 1.16 -6.66 21.74
CA ARG A 180 0.45 -5.78 22.67
C ARG A 180 -0.98 -6.25 22.94
N GLU A 181 -1.78 -6.46 21.91
CA GLU A 181 -3.22 -6.77 22.06
C GLU A 181 -3.48 -8.11 22.73
N HIS A 182 -2.66 -9.11 22.39
CA HIS A 182 -2.82 -10.47 22.89
C HIS A 182 -1.84 -10.82 24.02
N ARG A 183 -1.02 -9.85 24.47
CA ARG A 183 0.02 -10.04 25.50
C ARG A 183 0.95 -11.21 25.17
N LEU A 184 1.30 -11.34 23.90
CA LEU A 184 2.19 -12.40 23.42
C LEU A 184 3.65 -11.96 23.53
N SER A 185 4.53 -12.93 23.72
CA SER A 185 5.94 -12.72 23.43
C SER A 185 6.13 -12.42 21.94
N GLU A 186 7.25 -11.79 21.58
CA GLU A 186 7.60 -11.58 20.16
C GLU A 186 7.62 -12.92 19.40
N GLU A 187 8.24 -13.95 19.99
CA GLU A 187 8.31 -15.29 19.40
C GLU A 187 6.91 -15.89 19.15
N ASP A 188 5.99 -15.74 20.11
CA ASP A 188 4.62 -16.25 19.96
C ASP A 188 3.82 -15.47 18.92
N ALA A 189 4.04 -14.15 18.80
CA ALA A 189 3.43 -13.33 17.76
C ALA A 189 3.96 -13.72 16.37
N ILE A 190 5.27 -13.89 16.22
CA ILE A 190 5.90 -14.40 14.99
C ILE A 190 5.33 -15.77 14.63
N ARG A 191 5.24 -16.69 15.60
CA ARG A 191 4.67 -18.02 15.40
C ARG A 191 3.22 -17.97 14.94
N ARG A 192 2.42 -17.08 15.54
CA ARG A 192 1.01 -16.85 15.15
C ARG A 192 0.92 -16.39 13.70
N TYR A 193 1.68 -15.38 13.29
CA TYR A 193 1.64 -14.90 11.90
C TYR A 193 2.22 -15.90 10.91
N SER A 194 3.24 -16.66 11.30
CA SER A 194 3.75 -17.78 10.50
C SER A 194 2.67 -18.84 10.29
N HIS A 195 1.86 -19.15 11.31
CA HIS A 195 0.75 -20.08 11.19
C HIS A 195 -0.35 -19.53 10.25
N ILE A 196 -0.70 -18.25 10.36
CA ILE A 196 -1.66 -17.59 9.47
C ILE A 196 -1.18 -17.69 8.02
N LEU A 197 0.09 -17.36 7.75
CA LEU A 197 0.69 -17.44 6.42
C LEU A 197 0.68 -18.87 5.86
N ASN A 198 1.05 -19.87 6.68
CA ASN A 198 1.02 -21.27 6.27
C ASN A 198 -0.40 -21.73 5.94
N TYR A 199 -1.39 -21.33 6.76
CA TYR A 199 -2.79 -21.64 6.52
C TYR A 199 -3.29 -21.03 5.20
N PHE A 200 -3.03 -19.73 4.97
CA PHE A 200 -3.36 -19.07 3.71
C PHE A 200 -2.69 -19.75 2.50
N THR A 201 -1.40 -20.05 2.60
CA THR A 201 -0.64 -20.70 1.52
C THR A 201 -1.22 -22.07 1.20
N TYR A 202 -1.52 -22.89 2.22
CA TYR A 202 -2.15 -24.20 2.04
C TYR A 202 -3.50 -24.11 1.34
N HIS A 203 -4.35 -23.16 1.75
CA HIS A 203 -5.66 -22.96 1.12
C HIS A 203 -5.55 -22.45 -0.32
N PHE A 204 -4.59 -21.55 -0.59
CA PHE A 204 -4.31 -21.08 -1.94
C PHE A 204 -3.83 -22.22 -2.85
N GLU A 205 -2.89 -23.04 -2.37
CA GLU A 205 -2.41 -24.23 -3.08
C GLU A 205 -3.52 -25.25 -3.32
N PHE A 206 -4.40 -25.47 -2.33
CA PHE A 206 -5.56 -26.34 -2.50
C PHE A 206 -6.51 -25.82 -3.59
N CYS A 207 -6.85 -24.52 -3.55
CA CYS A 207 -7.73 -23.90 -4.54
C CYS A 207 -7.15 -23.95 -5.96
N ILE A 208 -5.85 -23.66 -6.12
CA ILE A 208 -5.17 -23.78 -7.40
C ILE A 208 -5.05 -25.25 -7.83
N GLY A 209 -4.77 -26.15 -6.89
CA GLY A 209 -4.65 -27.59 -7.12
C GLY A 209 -5.94 -28.26 -7.55
N ALA A 210 -7.10 -27.73 -7.13
CA ALA A 210 -8.41 -28.19 -7.56
C ALA A 210 -8.70 -27.91 -9.06
N TYR A 211 -7.88 -27.05 -9.70
CA TYR A 211 -8.00 -26.71 -11.12
C TYR A 211 -6.64 -26.85 -11.85
N PRO A 212 -6.26 -28.07 -12.30
CA PRO A 212 -4.94 -28.36 -12.86
C PRO A 212 -4.45 -27.43 -13.99
N PRO A 213 -5.30 -26.95 -14.93
CA PRO A 213 -4.88 -25.98 -15.94
C PRO A 213 -4.48 -24.63 -15.36
N LEU A 214 -5.18 -24.15 -14.32
CA LEU A 214 -4.84 -22.90 -13.63
C LEU A 214 -3.52 -23.05 -12.87
N ARG A 215 -3.27 -24.21 -12.26
CA ARG A 215 -1.99 -24.53 -11.59
C ARG A 215 -0.81 -24.47 -12.55
N GLN A 216 -0.91 -25.14 -13.70
CA GLN A 216 0.17 -25.18 -14.68
C GLN A 216 0.46 -23.77 -15.23
N ASN A 217 -0.58 -23.00 -15.54
CA ASN A 217 -0.41 -21.62 -16.00
C ASN A 217 0.22 -20.73 -14.92
N PHE A 218 -0.20 -20.86 -13.66
CA PHE A 218 0.38 -20.08 -12.56
C PHE A 218 1.89 -20.32 -12.42
N TYR A 219 2.33 -21.58 -12.31
CA TYR A 219 3.77 -21.86 -12.18
C TYR A 219 4.56 -21.51 -13.45
N HIS A 220 3.98 -21.67 -14.63
CA HIS A 220 4.62 -21.28 -15.88
C HIS A 220 4.85 -19.77 -15.96
N GLU A 221 3.89 -18.95 -15.54
CA GLU A 221 4.05 -17.50 -15.50
C GLU A 221 4.98 -17.03 -14.36
N CYS A 222 4.98 -17.69 -13.20
CA CYS A 222 5.91 -17.36 -12.10
C CYS A 222 7.38 -17.69 -12.40
N LEU A 223 7.66 -18.60 -13.33
CA LEU A 223 9.01 -19.07 -13.67
C LEU A 223 9.59 -18.44 -14.95
N LYS A 224 8.86 -17.55 -15.61
CA LYS A 224 9.34 -16.72 -16.72
C LYS A 224 10.06 -15.48 -16.22
#